data_AF-A0A2G6JR14-F1
#
_entry.id   AF-A0A2G6JR14-F1
#
_cell.length_a   1.000
_cell.length_b   1.000
_cell.length_c   1.000
_cell.angle_alpha   90.00
_cell.angle_beta   90.00
_cell.angle_gamma   90.00
#
_symmetry.space_group_name_H-M   'P 1'
#
loop_
_entity.id
_entity.type
_entity.pdbx_description
1 polymer ?
#
loop_
_entity_poly.entity_id
_entity_poly.type
_entity_poly.pdbx_seq_one_letter_code
_entity_poly.pdbx_strand_id
1 'polypeptide(L)' 'MSPPSGSRDGTDFDTSRPIWLQLVSEFQRRIVVGEWPVGERIGGVRELAAELGVNPNTVQRALAELERDGLCRSE' A
#
# COMPACT_ATOMS: atom_id res chain seq x y z
N MET A 1 -23.18 5.05 -26.81
CA MET A 1 -23.65 4.92 -25.41
C MET A 1 -22.46 4.53 -24.57
N SER A 2 -21.89 5.48 -23.83
CA SER A 2 -20.83 5.23 -22.87
C SER A 2 -21.43 4.63 -21.59
N PRO A 3 -20.80 3.65 -20.93
CA PRO A 3 -21.15 3.34 -19.55
C PRO A 3 -20.68 4.50 -18.64
N PRO A 4 -21.32 4.67 -17.47
CA PRO A 4 -21.12 5.82 -16.60
C PRO A 4 -19.73 5.83 -15.97
N SER A 5 -19.22 7.05 -15.79
CA SER A 5 -18.10 7.41 -14.92
C SER A 5 -18.23 6.70 -13.57
N GLY A 6 -17.47 5.63 -13.38
CA GLY A 6 -17.25 5.05 -12.07
C GLY A 6 -16.32 5.95 -11.29
N SER A 7 -16.88 6.76 -10.40
CA SER A 7 -16.12 7.26 -9.25
C SER A 7 -15.54 6.04 -8.52
N ARG A 8 -14.22 5.92 -8.46
CA ARG A 8 -13.53 5.00 -7.54
C ARG A 8 -12.38 5.74 -6.88
N ASP A 9 -12.74 6.58 -5.92
CA ASP A 9 -11.84 6.87 -4.82
C ASP A 9 -11.55 5.55 -4.08
N GLY A 10 -10.28 5.16 -4.01
CA GLY A 10 -9.72 4.27 -2.97
C GLY A 10 -9.99 2.75 -3.05
N THR A 11 -8.96 1.99 -3.45
CA THR A 11 -8.68 0.61 -2.98
C THR A 11 -9.71 -0.50 -3.25
N ASP A 12 -10.04 -0.77 -4.53
CA ASP A 12 -10.56 -2.09 -4.91
C ASP A 12 -9.37 -3.05 -5.13
N PHE A 13 -9.03 -3.85 -4.11
CA PHE A 13 -8.03 -4.90 -4.26
C PHE A 13 -8.61 -6.13 -4.96
N ASP A 14 -7.86 -6.70 -5.88
CA ASP A 14 -8.22 -7.92 -6.58
C ASP A 14 -8.02 -9.14 -5.67
N THR A 15 -9.10 -9.74 -5.19
CA THR A 15 -9.05 -10.89 -4.27
C THR A 15 -8.61 -12.19 -4.94
N SER A 16 -8.52 -12.24 -6.28
CA SER A 16 -7.95 -13.39 -7.01
C SER A 16 -6.42 -13.45 -6.93
N ARG A 17 -5.78 -12.36 -6.48
CA ARG A 17 -4.34 -12.26 -6.28
C ARG A 17 -4.02 -11.95 -4.82
N PRO A 18 -2.83 -12.33 -4.31
CA PRO A 18 -2.46 -12.00 -2.95
C PRO A 18 -2.47 -10.48 -2.70
N ILE A 19 -3.28 -10.02 -1.75
CA ILE A 19 -3.45 -8.59 -1.43
C ILE A 19 -2.12 -7.95 -1.03
N TRP A 20 -1.28 -8.66 -0.29
CA TRP A 20 0.02 -8.13 0.15
C TRP A 20 0.94 -7.77 -1.03
N LEU A 21 0.86 -8.47 -2.17
CA LEU A 21 1.64 -8.13 -3.36
C LEU A 21 1.13 -6.84 -4.01
N GLN A 22 -0.18 -6.63 -4.00
CA GLN A 22 -0.78 -5.39 -4.50
C GLN A 22 -0.41 -4.21 -3.60
N LEU A 23 -0.34 -4.43 -2.28
CA LEU A 23 0.17 -3.43 -1.34
C LEU A 23 1.64 -3.08 -1.58
N VAL A 24 2.50 -4.07 -1.88
CA VAL A 24 3.90 -3.80 -2.23
C VAL A 24 3.99 -2.85 -3.42
N SER A 25 3.24 -3.14 -4.49
CA SER A 25 3.21 -2.27 -5.68
C SER A 25 2.66 -0.88 -5.39
N GLU A 26 1.61 -0.77 -4.57
CA GLU A 26 1.04 0.52 -4.17
C GLU A 26 2.04 1.32 -3.33
N PHE A 27 2.70 0.70 -2.34
CA PHE A 27 3.67 1.37 -1.49
C PHE A 27 4.90 1.83 -2.28
N GLN A 28 5.39 1.01 -3.21
CA GLN A 28 6.43 1.40 -4.16
C GLN A 28 5.98 2.61 -5.00
N ARG A 29 4.73 2.62 -5.48
CA ARG A 29 4.16 3.76 -6.22
C ARG A 29 4.20 5.02 -5.36
N ARG A 30 3.74 4.97 -4.10
CA ARG A 30 3.75 6.12 -3.17
C ARG A 30 5.14 6.71 -2.97
N ILE A 31 6.18 5.87 -2.90
CA ILE A 31 7.58 6.32 -2.85
C ILE A 31 7.98 7.01 -4.15
N VAL A 32 7.73 6.37 -5.30
CA VAL A 32 8.14 6.87 -6.62
C VAL A 32 7.50 8.23 -6.96
N VAL A 33 6.23 8.43 -6.60
CA VAL A 33 5.54 9.70 -6.86
C VAL A 33 5.78 10.77 -5.79
N GLY A 34 6.54 10.43 -4.73
CA GLY A 34 6.88 11.35 -3.64
C GLY A 34 5.77 11.55 -2.60
N GLU A 35 4.72 10.73 -2.59
CA GLU A 35 3.74 10.70 -1.49
C GLU A 35 4.39 10.24 -0.18
N TRP A 36 5.38 9.35 -0.25
CA TRP A 36 6.27 8.98 0.86
C TRP A 36 7.71 9.44 0.56
N PRO A 37 8.09 10.65 0.99
CA PRO A 37 9.43 11.17 0.77
C PRO A 37 10.51 10.35 1.48
N VAL A 38 11.70 10.31 0.88
CA VAL A 38 12.86 9.64 1.48
C VAL A 38 13.22 10.27 2.82
N GLY A 39 13.39 9.43 3.84
CA GLY A 39 13.75 9.85 5.19
C GLY A 39 12.57 10.30 6.04
N GLU A 40 11.36 10.35 5.49
CA GLU A 40 10.16 10.60 6.27
C GLU A 40 9.56 9.32 6.84
N ARG A 41 8.86 9.50 7.97
CA ARG A 41 8.19 8.40 8.65
C ARG A 41 6.92 8.02 7.88
N ILE A 42 6.85 6.75 7.48
CA ILE A 42 5.62 6.15 6.98
C ILE A 42 4.65 5.80 8.12
N GLY A 43 3.36 5.75 7.80
CA GLY A 43 2.32 5.33 8.74
C GLY A 43 2.59 3.94 9.32
N GLY A 44 2.15 3.72 10.56
CA GLY A 44 2.32 2.42 11.22
C GLY A 44 1.44 1.33 10.57
N VAL A 45 1.78 0.05 10.80
CA VAL A 45 1.01 -1.10 10.28
C VAL A 45 -0.50 -0.97 10.52
N ARG A 46 -0.92 -0.58 11.74
CA ARG A 46 -2.34 -0.45 12.09
C ARG A 46 -3.03 0.75 11.44
N GLU A 47 -2.29 1.85 11.28
CA GLU A 47 -2.77 3.07 10.66
C GLU A 47 -3.01 2.84 9.16
N LEU A 48 -2.01 2.31 8.47
CA LEU A 48 -2.11 1.93 7.06
C LEU A 48 -3.19 0.87 6.82
N ALA A 49 -3.33 -0.10 7.73
CA ALA A 49 -4.39 -1.10 7.64
C ALA A 49 -5.79 -0.48 7.73
N ALA A 50 -5.99 0.48 8.63
CA ALA A 50 -7.25 1.20 8.77
C ALA A 50 -7.52 2.11 7.56
N GLU A 51 -6.50 2.83 7.07
CA GLU A 51 -6.57 3.67 5.87
C GLU A 51 -7.01 2.85 4.64
N LEU A 52 -6.40 1.68 4.44
CA LEU A 52 -6.58 0.86 3.24
C LEU A 52 -7.70 -0.19 3.38
N GLY A 53 -8.31 -0.31 4.57
CA GLY A 53 -9.35 -1.31 4.83
C GLY A 53 -8.87 -2.77 4.73
N VAL A 54 -7.60 -3.04 5.05
CA VAL A 54 -6.98 -4.38 4.92
C VAL A 54 -6.57 -4.95 6.28
N ASN A 55 -6.30 -6.26 6.32
CA ASN A 55 -5.81 -6.91 7.53
C ASN A 55 -4.39 -6.38 7.90
N PRO A 56 -4.13 -5.98 9.16
CA PRO A 56 -2.81 -5.53 9.62
C PRO A 56 -1.65 -6.48 9.29
N ASN A 57 -1.86 -7.79 9.34
CA ASN A 57 -0.85 -8.78 8.98
C ASN A 57 -0.49 -8.72 7.48
N THR A 58 -1.44 -8.33 6.64
CA THR A 58 -1.22 -8.15 5.18
C THR A 58 -0.37 -6.92 4.92
N VAL A 59 -0.61 -5.82 5.63
CA VAL A 59 0.25 -4.61 5.61
C VAL A 59 1.63 -4.91 6.13
N GLN A 60 1.73 -5.60 7.28
CA GLN A 60 3.02 -5.99 7.86
C GLN A 60 3.86 -6.80 6.87
N ARG A 61 3.23 -7.75 6.17
CA ARG A 61 3.91 -8.55 5.14
C ARG A 61 4.39 -7.69 3.96
N ALA A 62 3.60 -6.71 3.53
CA ALA A 62 4.00 -5.80 2.46
C ALA A 62 5.17 -4.89 2.88
N LEU A 63 5.11 -4.30 4.08
CA LEU A 63 6.20 -3.47 4.62
C LEU A 63 7.49 -4.28 4.82
N ALA A 64 7.39 -5.54 5.25
CA ALA A 64 8.57 -6.41 5.38
C ALA A 64 9.23 -6.68 4.02
N GLU A 65 8.47 -6.76 2.92
CA GLU A 65 9.03 -6.88 1.58
C GLU A 65 9.70 -5.58 1.13
N LEU A 66 9.10 -4.40 1.41
CA LEU A 66 9.74 -3.12 1.16
C LEU A 66 11.06 -2.97 1.94
N GLU A 67 11.11 -3.44 3.18
CA GLU A 67 12.34 -3.43 3.98
C GLU A 67 13.39 -4.39 3.42
N ARG A 68 12.99 -5.57 2.94
CA ARG A 68 13.89 -6.50 2.21
C ARG A 68 14.45 -5.88 0.94
N ASP A 69 13.66 -5.09 0.22
CA ASP A 69 14.06 -4.38 -0.98
C ASP A 69 14.89 -3.11 -0.67
N GLY A 70 15.08 -2.77 0.61
CA GLY A 70 15.84 -1.60 1.06
C GLY A 70 15.11 -0.27 0.85
N LEU A 71 13.79 -0.29 0.67
CA LEU A 71 12.95 0.89 0.44
C LEU A 71 12.46 1.56 1.72
N CYS A 72 12.41 0.81 2.83
CA CYS A 72 12.13 1.34 4.16
C CYS A 72 12.90 0.56 5.25
N ARG A 73 12.78 0.99 6.49
CA ARG A 73 13.34 0.32 7.68
C ARG A 73 12.43 0.57 8.88
N SER A 74 12.34 -0.39 9.80
CA SER A 74 11.74 -0.16 11.12
C SER A 74 12.74 0.43 12.12
N GLU A 75 12.34 1.45 12.86
CA GLU A 75 13.07 2.03 14.01
C GLU A 75 12.25 1.92 15.31
#